data_AF-A0A0N0U723-F1
#
_entry.id   AF-A0A0N0U723-F1
#
_cell.length_a   1.000
_cell.length_b   1.000
_cell.length_c   1.000
_cell.angle_alpha   90.00
_cell.angle_beta   90.00
_cell.angle_gamma   90.00
#
_symmetry.space_group_name_H-M   'P 1'
#
loop_
_entity.id
_entity.type
_entity.pdbx_description
1 polymer ?
#
loop_
_entity_poly.entity_id
_entity_poly.type
_entity_poly.pdbx_seq_one_letter_code
_entity_poly.pdbx_strand_id
1 'polypeptide(L)'
;MSLLSIFMLQHSLMANNFVKHLFCKLHVDYIERSIYNVTSAMTLHLLFTNWQTISSVALWKINTSHNNVLWYTFTACHVLAWSIIYSGCLMMDISELAGIKQVYYKFSFRPSPMLMKSKELLRYYSHMRHPSFTGFLIILWIYPYMTLDRLLLALILTVYMTLMWTIDKEDYNYHENLVKRKQRELF
;
A
#
# COMPACT_ATOMS: atom_id res chain seq x y z
N MET A 1 21.12 3.17 1.15
CA MET A 1 20.59 2.08 2.03
C MET A 1 19.99 2.60 3.33
N SER A 2 20.73 3.38 4.13
CA SER A 2 20.24 3.89 5.44
C SER A 2 18.87 4.59 5.37
N LEU A 3 18.62 5.46 4.38
CA LEU A 3 17.32 6.16 4.22
C LEU A 3 16.13 5.19 4.04
N LEU A 4 16.32 4.15 3.24
CA LEU A 4 15.29 3.16 2.96
C LEU A 4 15.05 2.27 4.20
N SER A 5 16.12 1.95 4.95
CA SER A 5 16.01 1.30 6.25
C SER A 5 15.24 2.15 7.27
N ILE A 6 15.46 3.47 7.33
CA ILE A 6 14.72 4.36 8.25
C ILE A 6 13.21 4.30 7.97
N PHE A 7 12.82 4.42 6.69
CA PHE A 7 11.42 4.31 6.29
C PHE A 7 10.83 2.94 6.65
N MET A 8 11.47 1.84 6.25
CA MET A 8 10.96 0.50 6.53
C MET A 8 10.88 0.18 8.03
N LEU A 9 11.88 0.62 8.81
CA LEU A 9 11.89 0.43 10.26
C LEU A 9 10.78 1.22 10.93
N GLN A 10 10.64 2.52 10.65
CA GLN A 10 9.58 3.32 11.25
C GLN A 10 8.19 2.76 10.90
N HIS A 11 7.96 2.41 9.64
CA HIS A 11 6.69 1.86 9.17
C HIS A 11 6.37 0.50 9.82
N SER A 12 7.37 -0.40 9.90
CA SER A 12 7.21 -1.73 10.51
C SER A 12 7.02 -1.66 12.03
N LEU A 13 7.77 -0.78 12.71
CA LEU A 13 7.68 -0.60 14.16
C LEU A 13 6.31 -0.10 14.58
N MET A 14 5.77 0.92 13.91
CA MET A 14 4.44 1.42 14.25
C MET A 14 3.32 0.44 13.89
N ALA A 15 3.55 -0.44 12.91
CA ALA A 15 2.60 -1.49 12.59
C ALA A 15 2.57 -2.64 13.60
N ASN A 16 3.57 -2.72 14.49
CA ASN A 16 3.70 -3.78 15.48
C ASN A 16 2.61 -3.68 16.56
N ASN A 17 2.15 -4.83 17.06
CA ASN A 17 1.15 -4.94 18.12
C ASN A 17 1.59 -4.26 19.41
N PHE A 18 2.90 -4.17 19.68
CA PHE A 18 3.41 -3.45 20.85
C PHE A 18 3.01 -1.97 20.84
N VAL A 19 3.21 -1.28 19.71
CA VAL A 19 2.86 0.14 19.57
C VAL A 19 1.36 0.32 19.69
N LYS A 20 0.57 -0.53 19.02
CA LYS A 20 -0.90 -0.53 19.13
C LYS A 20 -1.38 -0.71 20.57
N HIS A 21 -0.76 -1.61 21.32
CA HIS A 21 -1.09 -1.84 22.72
C HIS A 21 -0.75 -0.62 23.59
N LEU A 22 0.36 0.07 23.31
CA LEU A 22 0.72 1.31 23.99
C LEU A 22 -0.32 2.42 23.75
N PHE A 23 -0.74 2.63 22.50
CA PHE A 23 -1.81 3.60 22.17
C PHE A 23 -3.14 3.25 22.86
N CYS A 24 -3.49 1.96 22.91
CA CYS A 24 -4.67 1.48 23.62
C CYS A 24 -4.58 1.76 25.13
N LYS A 25 -3.43 1.46 25.76
CA LYS A 25 -3.19 1.73 27.19
C LYS A 25 -3.26 3.22 27.53
N LEU A 26 -2.81 4.07 26.62
CA LEU A 26 -2.89 5.53 26.74
C LEU A 26 -4.27 6.11 26.36
N HIS A 27 -5.25 5.27 26.00
CA HIS A 27 -6.61 5.67 25.60
C HIS A 27 -6.66 6.61 24.38
N VAL A 28 -5.67 6.49 23.49
CA VAL A 28 -5.50 7.32 22.28
C VAL A 28 -5.42 6.48 21.00
N ASP A 29 -6.11 5.34 20.99
CA ASP A 29 -6.24 4.44 19.83
C ASP A 29 -6.84 5.13 18.59
N TYR A 30 -7.73 6.10 18.79
CA TYR A 30 -8.39 6.83 17.72
C TYR A 30 -7.47 7.73 16.88
N ILE A 31 -6.30 8.15 17.41
CA ILE A 31 -5.29 8.94 16.66
C ILE A 31 -4.12 8.09 16.12
N GLU A 32 -4.02 6.81 16.52
CA GLU A 32 -2.91 5.91 16.14
C GLU A 32 -2.64 5.96 14.63
N ARG A 33 -3.70 5.82 13.81
CA ARG A 33 -3.57 5.79 12.35
C ARG A 33 -3.14 7.12 11.75
N SER A 34 -3.60 8.24 12.31
CA SER A 34 -3.20 9.57 11.86
C SER A 34 -1.71 9.80 12.15
N ILE A 35 -1.23 9.42 13.33
CA ILE A 35 0.18 9.53 13.71
C ILE A 35 1.02 8.59 12.83
N TYR A 36 0.56 7.36 12.60
CA TYR A 36 1.20 6.41 11.68
C TYR A 36 1.42 7.00 10.30
N ASN A 37 0.39 7.62 9.73
CA ASN A 37 0.47 8.19 8.39
C ASN A 37 1.35 9.42 8.33
N VAL A 38 1.24 10.34 9.28
CA VAL A 38 2.06 11.57 9.31
C VAL A 38 3.54 11.23 9.47
N THR A 39 3.88 10.34 10.39
CA THR A 39 5.27 9.91 10.60
C THR A 39 5.81 9.13 9.41
N SER A 40 5.00 8.26 8.78
CA SER A 40 5.38 7.55 7.54
C SER A 40 5.57 8.51 6.38
N ALA A 41 4.73 9.54 6.25
CA ALA A 41 4.87 10.57 5.23
C ALA A 41 6.14 11.40 5.46
N MET A 42 6.48 11.70 6.71
CA MET A 42 7.69 12.44 7.07
C MET A 42 8.96 11.66 6.77
N THR A 43 9.01 10.37 7.11
CA THR A 43 10.16 9.50 6.78
C THR A 43 10.29 9.29 5.27
N LEU A 44 9.17 9.16 4.56
CA LEU A 44 9.14 9.08 3.10
C LEU A 44 9.59 10.40 2.45
N HIS A 45 9.19 11.54 3.00
CA HIS A 45 9.64 12.85 2.52
C HIS A 45 11.15 13.00 2.69
N LEU A 46 11.70 12.64 3.86
CA LEU A 46 13.14 12.60 4.11
C LEU A 46 13.88 11.67 3.13
N LEU A 47 13.28 10.53 2.80
CA LEU A 47 13.81 9.63 1.78
C LEU A 47 13.90 10.35 0.45
N PHE A 48 12.83 11.01 -0.01
CA PHE A 48 12.82 11.71 -1.30
C PHE A 48 13.79 12.89 -1.35
N THR A 49 13.85 13.72 -0.30
CA THR A 49 14.73 14.90 -0.30
C THR A 49 16.21 14.53 -0.29
N ASN A 50 16.54 13.44 0.39
CA ASN A 50 17.93 13.03 0.57
C ASN A 50 18.32 11.90 -0.39
N TRP A 51 17.44 11.49 -1.30
CA TRP A 51 17.73 10.46 -2.29
C TRP A 51 18.73 10.98 -3.32
N GLN A 52 19.96 10.46 -3.27
CA GLN A 52 20.95 10.73 -4.29
C GLN A 52 20.75 9.76 -5.46
N THR A 53 20.49 10.31 -6.65
CA THR A 53 20.31 9.51 -7.85
C THR A 53 21.65 9.13 -8.47
N ILE A 54 21.85 7.85 -8.71
CA ILE A 54 23.00 7.30 -9.44
C ILE A 54 22.50 7.05 -10.87
N SER A 55 22.47 8.11 -11.67
CA SER A 55 21.99 8.06 -13.06
C SER A 55 22.99 7.44 -14.04
N SER A 56 24.24 7.17 -13.61
CA SER A 56 25.31 6.69 -14.50
C SER A 56 25.18 5.21 -14.89
N VAL A 57 24.43 4.40 -14.12
CA VAL A 57 24.29 2.96 -14.36
C VAL A 57 22.87 2.62 -14.79
N ALA A 58 22.68 2.52 -16.11
CA ALA A 58 21.46 1.98 -16.71
C ALA A 58 21.65 0.49 -17.01
N LEU A 59 20.72 -0.34 -16.52
CA LEU A 59 20.74 -1.79 -16.79
C LEU A 59 20.14 -2.11 -18.16
N TRP A 60 19.00 -1.47 -18.46
CA TRP A 60 18.40 -1.52 -19.78
C TRP A 60 17.72 -0.21 -20.12
N LYS A 61 17.71 0.08 -21.43
CA LYS A 61 17.00 1.21 -22.02
C LYS A 61 16.33 0.72 -23.30
N ILE A 62 15.02 0.54 -23.24
CA ILE A 62 14.20 0.22 -24.40
C ILE A 62 13.83 1.53 -25.07
N ASN A 63 14.25 1.72 -26.32
CA ASN A 63 13.90 2.93 -27.05
C ASN A 63 12.44 2.88 -27.50
N THR A 64 11.57 3.57 -26.77
CA THR A 64 10.14 3.68 -27.09
C THR A 64 9.82 4.89 -27.97
N SER A 65 10.79 5.76 -28.32
CA SER A 65 10.49 6.99 -29.07
C SER A 65 10.07 6.75 -30.51
N HIS A 66 10.52 5.65 -31.12
CA HIS A 66 10.22 5.32 -32.51
C HIS A 66 9.15 4.24 -32.67
N ASN A 67 8.74 3.59 -31.58
CA ASN A 67 7.76 2.51 -31.61
C ASN A 67 6.55 2.88 -30.76
N ASN A 68 5.53 3.43 -31.43
CA ASN A 68 4.29 3.85 -30.80
C ASN A 68 3.60 2.68 -30.07
N VAL A 69 3.65 1.47 -30.62
CA VAL A 69 3.03 0.29 -30.01
C VAL A 69 3.66 0.01 -28.64
N LEU A 70 4.98 -0.03 -28.56
CA LEU A 70 5.69 -0.24 -27.29
C LEU A 70 5.37 0.87 -26.27
N TRP A 71 5.36 2.13 -26.71
CA TRP A 71 5.02 3.24 -25.83
C TRP A 71 3.60 3.14 -25.27
N TYR A 72 2.62 2.81 -26.12
CA TYR A 72 1.24 2.60 -25.70
C TYR A 72 1.11 1.41 -24.74
N THR A 73 1.82 0.30 -24.98
CA THR A 73 1.79 -0.86 -24.08
C THR A 73 2.30 -0.50 -22.68
N PHE A 74 3.49 0.13 -22.56
CA PHE A 74 4.02 0.54 -21.26
C PHE A 74 3.09 1.52 -20.55
N THR A 75 2.57 2.51 -21.29
CA THR A 75 1.66 3.52 -20.75
C THR A 75 0.35 2.88 -20.28
N ALA A 76 -0.24 1.99 -21.06
CA ALA A 76 -1.47 1.28 -20.70
C ALA A 76 -1.26 0.44 -19.43
N CYS A 77 -0.15 -0.31 -19.32
CA CYS A 77 0.18 -1.05 -18.11
C CYS A 77 0.28 -0.14 -16.87
N HIS A 78 0.92 1.02 -16.99
CA HIS A 78 1.03 1.99 -15.89
C HIS A 78 -0.31 2.60 -15.51
N VAL A 79 -1.12 3.00 -16.50
CA VAL A 79 -2.46 3.56 -16.27
C VAL A 79 -3.35 2.54 -15.57
N LEU A 80 -3.32 1.28 -15.99
CA LEU A 80 -4.07 0.20 -15.34
C LEU A 80 -3.58 -0.02 -13.90
N ALA A 81 -2.26 -0.05 -13.66
CA ALA A 81 -1.71 -0.23 -12.33
C ALA A 81 -2.10 0.91 -11.37
N TRP A 82 -2.00 2.17 -11.82
CA TRP A 82 -2.44 3.33 -11.03
C TRP A 82 -3.95 3.34 -10.80
N SER A 83 -4.74 2.95 -11.81
CA SER A 83 -6.19 2.81 -11.68
C SER A 83 -6.57 1.79 -10.61
N ILE A 84 -5.88 0.64 -10.56
CA ILE A 84 -6.07 -0.40 -9.52
C ILE A 84 -5.72 0.15 -8.14
N ILE A 85 -4.57 0.83 -7.99
CA ILE A 85 -4.14 1.42 -6.72
C ILE A 85 -5.18 2.42 -6.22
N TYR A 86 -5.58 3.37 -7.07
CA TYR A 86 -6.52 4.42 -6.71
C TYR A 86 -7.91 3.87 -6.38
N SER A 87 -8.40 2.91 -7.18
CA SER A 87 -9.66 2.23 -6.92
C SER A 87 -9.63 1.49 -5.58
N GLY A 88 -8.51 0.84 -5.25
CA GLY A 88 -8.32 0.21 -3.95
C GLY A 88 -8.32 1.20 -2.79
N CYS A 89 -7.68 2.37 -2.94
CA CYS A 89 -7.72 3.44 -1.95
C CYS A 89 -9.15 3.94 -1.70
N LEU A 90 -9.94 4.10 -2.77
CA LEU A 90 -11.36 4.47 -2.66
C LEU A 90 -12.19 3.38 -1.97
N MET A 91 -12.00 2.10 -2.33
CA MET A 91 -12.68 0.97 -1.71
C MET A 91 -12.37 0.83 -0.22
N MET A 92 -11.16 1.22 0.20
CA MET A 92 -10.74 1.21 1.61
C MET A 92 -11.23 2.41 2.42
N ASP A 93 -11.94 3.36 1.79
CA ASP A 93 -12.29 4.68 2.31
C ASP A 93 -11.03 5.50 2.65
N ILE A 94 -10.73 6.48 1.79
CA ILE A 94 -9.56 7.36 1.93
C ILE A 94 -9.53 8.05 3.30
N SER A 95 -10.70 8.40 3.86
CA SER A 95 -10.77 9.07 5.17
C SER A 95 -10.40 8.12 6.31
N GLU A 96 -10.75 6.85 6.17
CA GLU A 96 -10.36 5.80 7.12
C GLU A 96 -8.89 5.40 6.94
N LEU A 97 -8.39 5.38 5.71
CA LEU A 97 -6.98 5.15 5.41
C LEU A 97 -6.12 6.26 6.00
N ALA A 98 -6.55 7.53 5.87
CA ALA A 98 -5.85 8.71 6.40
C ALA A 98 -5.86 8.80 7.93
N GLY A 99 -6.82 8.16 8.61
CA GLY A 99 -6.97 8.26 10.08
C GLY A 99 -7.98 9.33 10.53
N ILE A 100 -8.49 10.15 9.61
CA ILE A 100 -9.40 11.26 9.90
C ILE A 100 -10.76 10.74 10.40
N LYS A 101 -11.26 9.66 9.79
CA LYS A 101 -12.57 9.09 10.14
C LYS A 101 -12.63 8.57 11.57
N GLN A 102 -11.53 7.98 12.06
CA GLN A 102 -11.40 7.45 13.41
C GLN A 102 -11.50 8.57 14.43
N VAL A 103 -10.79 9.68 14.20
CA VAL A 103 -10.86 10.88 15.04
C VAL A 103 -12.26 11.48 15.03
N TYR A 104 -12.85 11.67 13.84
CA TYR A 104 -14.21 12.21 13.71
C TYR A 104 -15.26 11.35 14.45
N TYR A 105 -15.16 10.02 14.35
CA TYR A 105 -16.11 9.10 14.99
C TYR A 105 -15.98 9.13 16.52
N LYS A 106 -14.76 9.28 17.04
CA LYS A 106 -14.52 9.46 18.48
C LYS A 106 -15.23 10.70 19.02
N PHE A 107 -15.07 11.85 18.38
CA PHE A 107 -15.71 13.10 18.79
C PHE A 107 -17.23 13.10 18.55
N SER A 108 -17.71 12.31 17.61
CA SER A 108 -19.14 12.15 17.32
C SER A 108 -19.82 11.05 18.16
N PHE A 109 -19.13 10.47 19.16
CA PHE A 109 -19.60 9.36 19.99
C PHE A 109 -20.09 8.14 19.19
N ARG A 110 -19.48 7.87 18.04
CA ARG A 110 -19.77 6.70 17.19
C ARG A 110 -18.79 5.55 17.48
N PRO A 111 -19.20 4.28 17.28
CA PRO A 111 -18.29 3.14 17.39
C PRO A 111 -17.15 3.26 16.36
N SER A 112 -15.98 2.68 16.63
CA SER A 112 -14.85 2.83 15.71
C SER A 112 -15.16 2.26 14.32
N PRO A 113 -14.67 2.88 13.23
CA PRO A 113 -14.96 2.42 11.86
C PRO A 113 -14.57 0.95 11.61
N MET A 114 -13.51 0.47 12.27
CA MET A 114 -13.08 -0.93 12.14
C MET A 114 -14.02 -1.91 12.81
N LEU A 115 -14.65 -1.56 13.93
CA LEU A 115 -15.62 -2.44 14.61
C LEU A 115 -16.91 -2.65 13.80
N MET A 116 -17.19 -1.76 12.85
CA MET A 116 -18.35 -1.85 11.96
C MET A 116 -18.12 -2.79 10.76
N LYS A 117 -16.88 -3.24 10.51
CA LYS A 117 -16.53 -4.10 9.37
C LYS A 117 -16.80 -5.57 9.68
N SER A 118 -17.07 -6.37 8.65
CA SER A 118 -17.25 -7.82 8.82
C SER A 118 -15.96 -8.49 9.30
N LYS A 119 -16.10 -9.55 10.08
CA LYS A 119 -14.96 -10.32 10.62
C LYS A 119 -14.06 -10.87 9.50
N GLU A 120 -14.66 -11.35 8.41
CA GLU A 120 -13.94 -11.87 7.25
C GLU A 120 -13.08 -10.80 6.57
N LEU A 121 -13.63 -9.58 6.42
CA LEU A 121 -12.88 -8.46 5.84
C LEU A 121 -11.73 -8.01 6.74
N LEU A 122 -11.96 -7.96 8.06
CA LEU A 122 -10.92 -7.61 9.03
C LEU A 122 -9.77 -8.63 9.04
N ARG A 123 -10.11 -9.91 8.94
CA ARG A 123 -9.13 -10.99 8.80
C ARG A 123 -8.32 -10.84 7.51
N TYR A 124 -8.99 -10.64 6.39
CA TYR A 124 -8.32 -10.43 5.11
C TYR A 124 -7.33 -9.25 5.16
N TYR A 125 -7.74 -8.13 5.76
CA TYR A 125 -6.85 -6.98 5.96
C TYR A 125 -5.70 -7.24 6.95
N SER A 126 -5.83 -8.23 7.84
CA SER A 126 -4.72 -8.62 8.72
C SER A 126 -3.63 -9.38 7.97
N HIS A 127 -4.01 -10.22 6.99
CA HIS A 127 -3.08 -10.98 6.15
C HIS A 127 -2.54 -10.19 4.95
N MET A 128 -3.35 -9.28 4.40
CA MET A 128 -2.98 -8.41 3.29
C MET A 128 -3.58 -7.02 3.49
N ARG A 129 -2.83 -6.14 4.17
CA ARG A 129 -3.30 -4.79 4.55
C ARG A 129 -3.78 -3.94 3.38
N HIS A 130 -3.03 -3.97 2.27
CA HIS A 130 -3.30 -3.14 1.10
C HIS A 130 -3.16 -3.96 -0.20
N PRO A 131 -4.20 -4.70 -0.60
CA PRO A 131 -4.15 -5.56 -1.77
C PRO A 131 -3.86 -4.82 -3.07
N SER A 132 -4.41 -3.62 -3.22
CA SER A 132 -4.22 -2.80 -4.42
C SER A 132 -2.77 -2.33 -4.61
N PHE A 133 -1.96 -2.33 -3.55
CA PHE A 133 -0.56 -1.93 -3.61
C PHE A 133 0.33 -2.95 -4.30
N THR A 134 -0.19 -4.15 -4.62
CA THR A 134 0.40 -5.05 -5.63
C THR A 134 0.69 -4.34 -6.94
N GLY A 135 -0.12 -3.32 -7.31
CA GLY A 135 0.11 -2.50 -8.49
C GLY A 135 1.46 -1.78 -8.51
N PHE A 136 2.08 -1.51 -7.35
CA PHE A 136 3.41 -0.93 -7.30
C PHE A 136 4.48 -1.87 -7.88
N LEU A 137 4.28 -3.19 -7.84
CA LEU A 137 5.19 -4.14 -8.50
C LEU A 137 5.20 -3.90 -10.01
N ILE A 138 4.02 -3.74 -10.62
CA ILE A 138 3.90 -3.40 -12.04
C ILE A 138 4.59 -2.08 -12.34
N ILE A 139 4.31 -1.05 -11.54
CA ILE A 139 4.89 0.29 -11.75
C ILE A 139 6.41 0.23 -11.65
N LEU A 140 6.98 -0.46 -10.67
CA LEU A 140 8.42 -0.49 -10.45
C LEU A 140 9.16 -1.34 -11.49
N TRP A 141 8.61 -2.50 -11.86
CA TRP A 141 9.27 -3.46 -12.77
C TRP A 141 9.00 -3.18 -14.24
N ILE A 142 7.77 -2.82 -14.62
CA ILE A 142 7.36 -2.68 -16.02
C ILE A 142 7.62 -1.24 -16.48
N TYR A 143 8.85 -0.89 -16.82
CA TYR A 143 9.17 0.45 -17.34
C TYR A 143 10.31 0.40 -18.36
N PRO A 144 10.28 1.25 -19.41
CA PRO A 144 11.24 1.16 -20.51
C PRO A 144 12.69 1.49 -20.14
N TYR A 145 12.92 2.19 -19.04
CA TYR A 145 14.25 2.59 -18.56
C TYR A 145 14.49 2.17 -17.11
N MET A 146 15.42 1.23 -16.89
CA MET A 146 15.74 0.73 -15.56
C MET A 146 17.14 1.15 -15.13
N THR A 147 17.18 1.99 -14.11
CA THR A 147 18.40 2.37 -13.41
C THR A 147 18.67 1.41 -12.25
N LEU A 148 19.92 1.41 -11.77
CA LEU A 148 20.31 0.65 -10.58
C LEU A 148 19.46 1.03 -9.35
N ASP A 149 19.21 2.33 -9.14
CA ASP A 149 18.38 2.82 -8.03
C ASP A 149 16.96 2.26 -8.08
N ARG A 150 16.37 2.24 -9.27
CA ARG A 150 15.02 1.71 -9.46
C ARG A 150 14.97 0.21 -9.26
N LEU A 151 15.94 -0.53 -9.79
CA LEU A 151 16.01 -1.97 -9.55
C LEU A 151 16.12 -2.28 -8.06
N LEU A 152 16.97 -1.54 -7.35
CA LEU A 152 17.15 -1.70 -5.92
C LEU A 152 15.86 -1.42 -5.15
N LEU A 153 15.17 -0.32 -5.47
CA LEU A 153 13.87 0.00 -4.88
C LEU A 153 12.83 -1.09 -5.20
N ALA A 154 12.77 -1.54 -6.45
CA ALA A 154 11.85 -2.58 -6.91
C ALA A 154 12.08 -3.89 -6.15
N LEU A 155 13.33 -4.33 -6.03
CA LEU A 155 13.69 -5.57 -5.35
C LEU A 155 13.37 -5.49 -3.85
N ILE A 156 13.80 -4.43 -3.17
CA ILE A 156 13.56 -4.28 -1.74
C ILE A 156 12.06 -4.21 -1.44
N LEU A 157 11.29 -3.41 -2.20
CA LEU A 157 9.85 -3.32 -1.99
C LEU A 157 9.15 -4.65 -2.31
N THR A 158 9.59 -5.36 -3.35
CA THR A 158 9.03 -6.69 -3.68
C THR A 158 9.23 -7.66 -2.51
N VAL A 159 10.46 -7.77 -2.00
CA VAL A 159 10.78 -8.64 -0.85
C VAL A 159 10.00 -8.22 0.39
N TYR A 160 9.92 -6.91 0.67
CA TYR A 160 9.20 -6.39 1.82
C TYR A 160 7.70 -6.74 1.77
N MET A 161 7.06 -6.56 0.61
CA MET A 161 5.64 -6.85 0.44
C MET A 161 5.36 -8.36 0.51
N THR A 162 6.19 -9.20 -0.12
CA THR A 162 6.01 -10.66 -0.07
C THR A 162 6.21 -11.24 1.32
N LEU A 163 7.14 -10.70 2.12
CA LEU A 163 7.32 -11.09 3.52
C LEU A 163 6.15 -10.65 4.42
N MET A 164 5.47 -9.54 4.09
CA MET A 164 4.33 -9.04 4.86
C MET A 164 3.00 -9.71 4.51
N TRP A 165 2.86 -10.32 3.33
CA TRP A 165 1.62 -10.96 2.91
C TRP A 165 1.56 -12.41 3.40
N THR A 166 0.51 -12.72 4.16
CA THR A 166 0.30 -14.06 4.74
C THR A 166 -1.07 -14.61 4.35
N ILE A 167 -1.42 -14.51 3.07
CA ILE A 167 -2.74 -14.91 2.54
C ILE A 167 -2.91 -16.43 2.64
N ASP A 168 -4.06 -16.87 3.11
CA ASP A 168 -4.41 -18.29 3.23
C ASP A 168 -5.61 -18.70 2.35
N LYS A 169 -6.03 -19.97 2.45
CA LYS A 169 -7.16 -20.51 1.68
C LYS A 169 -8.50 -19.90 2.08
N GLU A 170 -8.66 -19.46 3.33
CA GLU A 170 -9.91 -18.89 3.83
C GLU A 170 -10.09 -17.47 3.29
N ASP A 171 -9.00 -16.71 3.14
CA ASP A 171 -9.00 -15.41 2.44
C ASP A 171 -9.40 -15.54 0.96
N TYR A 172 -8.93 -16.59 0.28
CA TYR A 172 -9.33 -16.88 -1.11
C TYR A 172 -10.84 -17.18 -1.20
N ASN A 173 -11.34 -18.06 -0.34
CA ASN A 173 -12.76 -18.42 -0.31
C ASN A 173 -13.65 -17.21 0.00
N TYR A 174 -13.19 -16.29 0.86
CA TYR A 174 -13.90 -15.04 1.13
C TYR A 174 -14.12 -14.22 -0.14
N HIS A 175 -13.08 -14.02 -0.97
CA HIS A 175 -13.22 -13.30 -2.23
C HIS A 175 -14.11 -14.02 -3.22
N GLU A 176 -13.99 -15.34 -3.34
CA GLU A 176 -14.85 -16.14 -4.22
C GLU A 176 -16.34 -15.97 -3.84
N ASN A 177 -16.64 -16.06 -2.54
CA ASN A 177 -17.99 -15.87 -2.02
C ASN A 177 -18.50 -14.43 -2.25
N LEU A 178 -17.64 -13.43 -2.08
CA LEU A 178 -17.97 -12.03 -2.32
C LEU A 178 -18.32 -11.78 -3.78
N VAL A 179 -17.55 -12.34 -4.72
CA VAL A 179 -17.81 -12.24 -6.16
C VAL A 179 -19.13 -12.93 -6.51
N LYS A 180 -19.34 -14.16 -6.05
CA LYS A 180 -20.60 -14.90 -6.26
C LYS A 180 -21.82 -14.16 -5.69
N ARG A 181 -21.67 -13.51 -4.53
CA ARG A 181 -22.72 -12.70 -3.93
C ARG A 181 -23.04 -11.48 -4.79
N LYS A 182 -22.03 -10.71 -5.21
CA LYS A 182 -22.23 -9.55 -6.09
C LYS A 182 -22.85 -9.93 -7.43
N GLN A 183 -22.47 -11.07 -8.01
CA GLN A 183 -23.11 -11.57 -9.23
C GLN A 183 -24.61 -11.82 -9.03
N ARG A 184 -25.01 -12.47 -7.93
CA ARG A 184 -26.43 -12.69 -7.59
C ARG A 184 -27.22 -11.43 -7.24
N GLU A 185 -26.55 -10.35 -6.86
CA GLU A 185 -27.20 -9.06 -6.56
C GLU A 185 -27.35 -8.19 -7.82
N LEU A 186 -26.54 -8.45 -8.86
CA LEU A 186 -26.55 -7.71 -10.14
C LEU A 186 -27.37 -8.39 -11.25
N PHE A 187 -27.65 -9.69 -11.11
CA PHE A 187 -28.46 -10.51 -12.01
C PHE A 187 -29.62 -11.13 -11.24
#